data_AF-A0A9E2N2D2-F1
#
_entry.id   AF-A0A9E2N2D2-F1
#
_cell.length_a   1.000
_cell.length_b   1.000
_cell.length_c   1.000
_cell.angle_alpha   90.00
_cell.angle_beta   90.00
_cell.angle_gamma   90.00
#
_symmetry.space_group_name_H-M   'P 1'
#
loop_
_entity.id
_entity.type
_entity.pdbx_description
1 polymer ?
#
loop_
_entity_poly.entity_id
_entity_poly.type
_entity_poly.pdbx_seq_one_letter_code
_entity_poly.pdbx_strand_id
1 'polypeptide(L)' 'MQGRLRNEDLSFTIRTSCARTGEPIAFEMDSELNYTILEGSERPLIFMPFVDFDHLEAPSIIDDF' A
#
# COMPACT_ATOMS: atom_id res chain seq x y z
N MET A 1 -2.07 3.12 -18.80
CA MET A 1 -0.98 4.02 -18.37
C MET A 1 -0.94 3.97 -16.84
N GLN A 2 -0.07 3.15 -16.26
CA GLN A 2 -0.03 2.96 -14.81
C GLN A 2 0.51 4.21 -14.09
N GLY A 3 -0.35 4.81 -13.26
CA GLY A 3 -0.01 5.30 -11.92
C GLY A 3 0.97 6.46 -11.72
N ARG A 4 1.60 7.05 -12.74
CA ARG A 4 2.51 8.20 -12.54
C ARG A 4 1.83 9.53 -12.86
N LEU A 5 0.99 10.02 -11.94
CA LEU A 5 0.29 11.30 -12.08
C LEU A 5 1.22 12.50 -12.33
N ARG A 6 2.44 12.46 -11.77
CA ARG A 6 3.39 13.59 -11.79
C ARG A 6 4.73 13.30 -12.48
N ASN A 7 5.01 12.07 -12.94
CA ASN A 7 6.33 11.65 -13.45
C ASN A 7 7.51 12.06 -12.53
N GLU A 8 7.30 12.00 -11.23
CA GLU A 8 8.29 12.28 -10.20
C GLU A 8 8.45 11.03 -9.32
N ASP A 9 9.66 10.82 -8.79
CA ASP A 9 9.88 9.80 -7.76
C ASP A 9 9.27 10.29 -6.45
N LEU A 10 8.26 9.55 -5.99
CA LEU A 10 7.56 9.76 -4.73
C LEU A 10 7.98 8.71 -3.71
N SER A 11 8.22 9.17 -2.49
CA SER A 11 8.36 8.35 -1.29
C SER A 11 7.40 8.87 -0.24
N PHE A 12 6.76 7.97 0.51
CA PHE A 12 5.86 8.36 1.59
C PHE A 12 6.01 7.42 2.79
N THR A 13 5.73 7.96 3.97
CA THR A 13 5.70 7.20 5.22
C THR A 13 4.25 6.98 5.64
N ILE A 14 3.89 5.72 5.89
CA ILE A 14 2.62 5.34 6.50
C ILE A 14 2.85 5.11 7.98
N ARG A 15 2.00 5.71 8.82
CA ARG A 15 1.95 5.47 10.27
C ARG A 15 0.53 5.09 10.65
N THR A 16 0.37 3.94 11.27
CA THR A 16 -0.91 3.39 11.70
C THR A 16 -0.71 2.52 12.95
N SER A 17 -1.77 1.87 13.43
CA SER A 17 -1.70 0.91 14.52
C SER A 17 -2.50 -0.34 14.20
N CYS A 18 -2.10 -1.47 14.78
CA CYS A 18 -2.84 -2.71 14.68
C CYS A 18 -4.20 -2.54 15.41
N ALA A 19 -5.32 -2.76 14.72
CA ALA A 19 -6.64 -2.63 15.32
C ALA A 19 -6.90 -3.62 16.47
N ARG A 20 -6.15 -4.72 16.53
CA ARG A 20 -6.29 -5.76 17.56
C ARG A 20 -5.41 -5.52 18.78
N THR A 21 -4.14 -5.19 18.58
CA THR A 21 -3.13 -5.06 19.66
C THR A 21 -2.87 -3.60 20.06
N GLY A 22 -3.21 -2.66 19.18
CA GLY A 22 -2.89 -1.23 19.34
C GLY A 22 -1.42 -0.91 19.04
N GLU A 23 -0.61 -1.91 18.69
CA GLU A 23 0.82 -1.72 18.46
C GLU A 23 1.10 -0.86 17.22
N PRO A 24 2.15 -0.01 17.27
CA PRO A 24 2.45 0.89 16.18
C PRO A 24 3.00 0.13 14.96
N ILE A 25 2.51 0.53 13.79
CA ILE A 25 2.99 0.07 12.50
C ILE A 25 3.44 1.30 11.72
N ALA A 26 4.72 1.35 11.36
CA ALA A 26 5.24 2.39 10.49
C ALA A 26 6.16 1.81 9.42
N PHE A 27 5.99 2.27 8.19
CA PHE A 27 6.80 1.84 7.05
C PHE A 27 6.89 2.94 6.00
N GLU A 28 7.95 2.90 5.21
CA GLU A 28 8.16 3.74 4.03
C GLU A 28 7.87 2.94 2.77
N MET A 29 7.34 3.63 1.76
CA MET A 29 7.07 3.06 0.44
C MET A 29 7.52 4.03 -0.66
N ASP A 30 8.10 3.48 -1.72
CA ASP A 30 8.53 4.23 -2.90
C ASP A 30 7.58 4.07 -4.10
N SER A 31 7.89 4.73 -5.20
CA SER A 31 7.08 4.73 -6.42
C SER A 31 7.07 3.41 -7.18
N GLU A 32 8.02 2.52 -6.86
CA GLU A 32 8.09 1.16 -7.41
C GLU A 32 7.45 0.15 -6.44
N LEU A 33 6.75 0.64 -5.42
CA LEU A 33 6.08 -0.13 -4.38
C LEU A 33 7.03 -0.98 -3.52
N ASN A 34 8.33 -0.69 -3.53
CA ASN A 34 9.22 -1.25 -2.52
C ASN A 34 8.86 -0.64 -1.17
N TYR A 35 8.95 -1.43 -0.11
CA TYR A 35 8.67 -0.96 1.24
C TYR A 35 9.73 -1.39 2.24
N THR A 36 9.89 -0.58 3.29
CA THR A 36 10.75 -0.89 4.44
C THR A 36 10.02 -0.59 5.74
N ILE A 37 9.97 -1.57 6.66
CA ILE A 37 9.40 -1.37 7.99
C ILE A 37 10.36 -0.52 8.83
N LEU A 38 9.85 0.53 9.46
CA LEU A 38 10.64 1.40 10.33
C LEU A 38 10.97 0.71 11.67
N GLU A 39 12.13 1.03 12.22
CA GLU A 39 12.60 0.45 13.47
C GLU A 39 11.59 0.65 14.62
N GLY A 40 11.42 -0.38 15.45
CA GLY A 40 10.48 -0.36 16.59
C GLY A 40 9.01 -0.54 16.22
N SER A 41 8.68 -0.77 14.94
CA SER A 41 7.32 -1.08 14.48
C SER A 41 7.04 -2.58 14.36
N GLU A 42 5.78 -2.98 14.54
CA GLU A 42 5.35 -4.33 14.17
C GLU A 42 5.50 -4.59 12.67
N ARG A 43 5.64 -5.86 12.30
CA ARG A 43 5.75 -6.29 10.90
C ARG A 43 4.38 -6.76 10.40
N PRO A 44 3.59 -5.91 9.73
CA PRO A 44 2.33 -6.32 9.16
C PRO A 44 2.57 -7.27 7.97
N LEU A 45 1.56 -8.08 7.66
CA LEU A 45 1.45 -8.69 6.34
C LEU A 45 1.02 -7.60 5.36
N ILE A 46 1.89 -7.23 4.43
CA ILE A 46 1.57 -6.28 3.36
C ILE A 46 1.12 -7.06 2.14
N PHE A 47 -0.12 -6.82 1.71
CA PHE A 47 -0.69 -7.38 0.50
C PHE A 47 -1.08 -6.24 -0.43
N MET A 48 -0.49 -6.21 -1.62
CA MET A 48 -0.82 -5.26 -2.67
C MET A 48 -1.50 -6.03 -3.80
N PRO A 49 -2.84 -6.03 -3.89
CA PRO A 49 -3.51 -6.66 -4.99
C PRO A 49 -3.13 -5.93 -6.28
N PHE A 50 -2.66 -6.70 -7.27
CA PHE A 50 -2.52 -6.17 -8.62
C PHE A 50 -3.92 -6.10 -9.23
N VAL A 51 -4.53 -4.92 -9.18
CA VAL A 51 -5.84 -4.69 -9.79
C VAL A 51 -5.61 -4.29 -11.24
N ASP A 52 -6.14 -5.10 -12.15
CA ASP A 52 -6.18 -4.76 -13.57
C ASP A 52 -7.33 -3.77 -13.81
N PHE A 53 -7.04 -2.48 -13.65
CA PHE A 53 -8.03 -1.43 -13.87
C PHE A 53 -8.50 -1.33 -15.33
N ASP A 54 -7.77 -1.91 -16.30
CA ASP A 54 -8.21 -1.90 -17.70
C ASP A 54 -9.33 -2.93 -17.93
N HIS A 55 -9.44 -3.96 -17.07
CA HIS A 55 -10.46 -5.01 -17.12
C HIS A 55 -11.45 -5.00 -15.94
N LEU A 56 -11.27 -4.09 -14.97
CA LEU A 56 -12.17 -3.94 -13.84
C LEU A 56 -13.46 -3.23 -14.31
N GLU A 57 -14.45 -4.03 -14.71
CA GLU A 57 -15.78 -3.52 -15.09
C GLU A 57 -16.70 -3.32 -13.88
N ALA A 58 -16.41 -3.96 -12.74
CA ALA A 58 -17.19 -3.81 -11.53
C ALA A 58 -16.98 -2.43 -10.88
N PRO A 59 -18.03 -1.84 -10.26
CA PRO A 59 -17.93 -0.55 -9.57
C PRO A 59 -17.05 -0.60 -8.31
N SER A 60 -16.65 -1.79 -7.86
CA SER A 60 -15.83 -2.02 -6.69
C SER A 60 -14.91 -3.22 -6.90
N ILE A 61 -13.66 -3.09 -6.44
CA ILE A 61 -12.68 -4.20 -6.43
C ILE A 61 -13.10 -5.37 -5.53
N ILE A 62 -14.04 -5.15 -4.61
CA ILE A 62 -14.57 -6.20 -3.71
C ILE A 62 -15.48 -7.17 -4.48
N ASP A 63 -16.15 -6.69 -5.53
CA ASP A 63 -17.14 -7.48 -6.25
C ASP A 63 -16.50 -8.44 -7.29
N ASP A 64 -15.21 -8.27 -7.58
CA ASP A 64 -14.43 -9.03 -8.57
C ASP A 64 -13.30 -9.91 -7.97
N PHE A 65 -13.16 -9.97 -6.63
CA PHE A 65 -12.15 -10.77 -5.91
C PHE A 65 -12.73 -11.98 -5.17
#